data_AF-A0A9E9LF18-F1
#
_entry.id   AF-A0A9E9LF18-F1
#
_cell.length_a   1.000
_cell.length_b   1.000
_cell.length_c   1.000
_cell.angle_alpha   90.00
_cell.angle_beta   90.00
_cell.angle_gamma   90.00
#
_symmetry.space_group_name_H-M   'P 1'
#
loop_
_entity.id
_entity.type
_entity.pdbx_description
1 polymer ?
#
loop_
_entity_poly.entity_id
_entity_poly.type
_entity_poly.pdbx_seq_one_letter_code
_entity_poly.pdbx_strand_id
1 'polypeptide(L)'
;MIVRRIVPVKSLVAPSKLPGTDFVINPYIGCPHQCVYCYAEFMKRFTNHTEDWGDFLDIKRAEKPIDIRKLAGKRIVISSVTDPYNAFEKRYQVTRHILEQLQNAHAAITIITKSDLILRDIDLIGRLENAKVAISLNSLDDTFRRRFEPRAPDASRRLSALRRLHEAGIRTILFMSPIFPGITRFADILDASQAFTGEYWFENLNLDNMARNRVARAIGQYYPELVPLYRTLYREGDRTWWKRLARDIETHCRQHGMAFRNLFHN
;
A
#
# COMPACT_ATOMS: atom_id res chain seq x y z
N MET A 1 -14.05 19.22 0.58
CA MET A 1 -14.42 18.72 -0.77
C MET A 1 -13.13 18.26 -1.44
N ILE A 2 -13.10 17.12 -2.15
CA ILE A 2 -11.86 16.65 -2.80
C ILE A 2 -11.77 17.25 -4.21
N VAL A 3 -10.70 18.00 -4.48
CA VAL A 3 -10.42 18.58 -5.80
C VAL A 3 -10.03 17.47 -6.77
N ARG A 4 -10.61 17.47 -7.96
CA ARG A 4 -10.42 16.41 -8.95
C ARG A 4 -10.07 17.02 -10.30
N ARG A 5 -8.99 16.54 -10.92
CA ARG A 5 -8.56 17.00 -12.25
C ARG A 5 -8.34 15.79 -13.16
N ILE A 6 -8.70 15.90 -14.42
CA ILE A 6 -8.29 14.92 -15.42
C ILE A 6 -6.95 15.38 -15.97
N VAL A 7 -5.93 14.53 -15.88
CA VAL A 7 -4.57 14.85 -16.31
C VAL A 7 -4.18 13.95 -17.48
N PRO A 8 -3.98 14.52 -18.69
CA PRO A 8 -3.46 13.76 -19.81
C PRO A 8 -2.01 13.37 -19.55
N VAL A 9 -1.66 12.12 -19.82
CA VAL A 9 -0.29 11.60 -19.70
C VAL A 9 0.12 10.87 -20.95
N LYS A 10 1.42 10.92 -21.27
CA LYS A 10 1.96 10.19 -22.45
C LYS A 10 1.87 8.67 -22.29
N SER A 11 1.99 8.18 -21.06
CA SER A 11 1.94 6.76 -20.72
C SER A 11 1.48 6.58 -19.27
N LEU A 12 0.72 5.52 -19.00
CA LEU A 12 0.40 5.07 -17.63
C LEU A 12 1.51 4.23 -17.01
N VAL A 13 2.37 3.64 -17.85
CA VAL A 13 3.54 2.85 -17.45
C VAL A 13 4.75 3.78 -17.31
N ALA A 14 5.41 3.73 -16.16
CA ALA A 14 6.67 4.43 -15.91
C ALA A 14 7.74 3.46 -15.37
N PRO A 15 9.03 3.64 -15.71
CA PRO A 15 10.12 2.89 -15.08
C PRO A 15 10.09 3.06 -13.56
N SER A 16 10.35 1.98 -12.82
CA SER A 16 10.35 1.98 -11.36
C SER A 16 11.75 2.16 -10.80
N LYS A 17 11.84 2.79 -9.63
CA LYS A 17 13.03 2.77 -8.76
C LYS A 17 12.87 1.86 -7.55
N LEU A 18 11.73 1.17 -7.42
CA LEU A 18 11.50 0.21 -6.34
C LEU A 18 12.38 -1.02 -6.54
N PRO A 19 13.04 -1.53 -5.49
CA PRO A 19 13.84 -2.75 -5.58
C PRO A 19 13.05 -3.91 -6.20
N GLY A 20 13.62 -4.57 -7.20
CA GLY A 20 13.00 -5.73 -7.84
C GLY A 20 11.70 -5.42 -8.60
N THR A 21 11.48 -4.18 -9.02
CA THR A 21 10.34 -3.77 -9.86
C THR A 21 10.87 -3.08 -11.12
N ASP A 22 10.41 -3.49 -12.29
CA ASP A 22 10.83 -2.89 -13.56
C ASP A 22 9.98 -1.66 -13.89
N PHE A 23 8.65 -1.77 -13.71
CA PHE A 23 7.70 -0.71 -14.02
C PHE A 23 6.68 -0.48 -12.90
N VAL A 24 6.19 0.76 -12.81
CA VAL A 24 5.04 1.12 -11.98
C VAL A 24 3.92 1.67 -12.85
N ILE A 25 2.68 1.35 -12.46
CA ILE A 25 1.47 1.95 -13.04
C ILE A 25 0.71 2.61 -11.90
N ASN A 26 0.70 3.94 -11.88
CA ASN A 26 -0.04 4.71 -10.89
C ASN A 26 -1.25 5.35 -11.58
N PRO A 27 -2.48 4.83 -11.39
CA PRO A 27 -3.67 5.31 -12.09
C PRO A 27 -4.06 6.75 -11.73
N TYR A 28 -3.62 7.20 -10.56
CA TYR A 28 -3.92 8.51 -10.00
C TYR A 28 -2.65 9.24 -9.52
N ILE A 29 -2.79 10.53 -9.23
CA ILE A 29 -1.88 11.28 -8.34
C ILE A 29 -2.71 11.88 -7.21
N GLY A 30 -2.21 11.83 -5.97
CA GLY A 30 -3.04 12.05 -4.79
C GLY A 30 -3.74 10.77 -4.34
N CYS A 31 -4.25 10.76 -3.11
CA CYS A 31 -4.98 9.61 -2.58
C CYS A 31 -5.94 10.05 -1.46
N PRO A 32 -7.25 9.83 -1.59
CA PRO A 32 -8.25 10.34 -0.66
C PRO A 32 -8.30 9.58 0.67
N HIS A 33 -7.50 8.52 0.86
CA HIS A 33 -7.41 7.81 2.15
C HIS A 33 -6.85 8.68 3.28
N GLN A 34 -6.09 9.73 2.94
CA GLN A 34 -5.57 10.73 3.89
C GLN A 34 -4.72 10.12 5.02
N CYS A 35 -3.91 9.10 4.72
CA CYS A 35 -3.06 8.49 5.74
C CYS A 35 -2.06 9.51 6.28
N VAL A 36 -1.99 9.66 7.61
CA VAL A 36 -1.12 10.62 8.31
C VAL A 36 0.35 10.42 7.93
N TYR A 37 0.74 9.15 7.76
CA TYR A 37 2.10 8.68 7.49
C TYR A 37 2.44 8.55 5.99
N CYS A 38 1.56 9.00 5.09
CA CYS A 38 1.73 8.74 3.66
C CYS A 38 3.00 9.40 3.10
N TYR A 39 3.98 8.59 2.71
CA TYR A 39 5.20 9.10 2.10
C TYR A 39 4.93 9.77 0.75
N ALA A 40 3.91 9.29 0.01
CA ALA A 40 3.59 9.73 -1.35
C ALA A 40 3.18 11.21 -1.46
N GLU A 41 3.01 11.92 -0.34
CA GLU A 41 2.88 13.38 -0.32
C GLU A 41 4.01 14.10 -1.07
N PHE A 42 5.21 13.51 -1.16
CA PHE A 42 6.31 14.08 -1.95
C PHE A 42 5.91 14.35 -3.42
N MET A 43 4.90 13.64 -3.94
CA MET A 43 4.38 13.85 -5.29
C MET A 43 3.85 15.27 -5.52
N LYS A 44 3.44 15.99 -4.47
CA LYS A 44 3.02 17.40 -4.56
C LYS A 44 4.10 18.31 -5.17
N ARG A 45 5.38 17.95 -5.02
CA ARG A 45 6.52 18.67 -5.62
C ARG A 45 6.48 18.68 -7.16
N PHE A 46 5.68 17.81 -7.77
CA PHE A 46 5.62 17.62 -9.22
C PHE A 46 4.26 17.95 -9.84
N THR A 47 3.26 18.35 -9.05
CA THR A 47 1.86 18.47 -9.50
C THR A 47 1.22 19.84 -9.28
N ASN A 48 1.97 20.84 -8.81
CA ASN A 48 1.49 22.21 -8.55
C ASN A 48 0.18 22.25 -7.73
N HIS A 49 0.00 21.28 -6.83
CA HIS A 49 -1.16 21.23 -5.93
C HIS A 49 -0.88 22.06 -4.68
N THR A 50 -1.79 23.00 -4.39
CA THR A 50 -1.80 23.76 -3.14
C THR A 50 -2.63 23.05 -2.07
N GLU A 51 -3.55 22.17 -2.48
CA GLU A 51 -4.42 21.37 -1.62
C GLU A 51 -3.63 20.39 -0.74
N ASP A 52 -4.10 20.11 0.46
CA ASP A 52 -3.48 19.14 1.36
C ASP A 52 -3.52 17.72 0.78
N TRP A 53 -2.51 16.91 1.14
CA TRP A 53 -2.50 15.49 0.74
C TRP A 53 -3.71 14.77 1.35
N GLY A 54 -4.52 14.16 0.50
CA GLY A 54 -5.81 13.59 0.88
C GLY A 54 -7.02 14.37 0.36
N ASP A 55 -6.83 15.63 -0.05
CA ASP A 55 -7.91 16.51 -0.50
C ASP A 55 -7.84 16.86 -1.99
N PHE A 56 -6.97 16.19 -2.75
CA PHE A 56 -6.99 16.19 -4.21
C PHE A 56 -6.82 14.77 -4.80
N LEU A 57 -7.25 14.62 -6.05
CA LEU A 57 -7.03 13.44 -6.87
C LEU A 57 -6.95 13.82 -8.34
N ASP A 58 -5.81 13.59 -8.96
CA ASP A 58 -5.63 13.66 -10.40
C ASP A 58 -5.91 12.30 -11.03
N ILE A 59 -6.85 12.27 -11.96
CA ILE A 59 -7.26 11.11 -12.75
C ILE A 59 -6.42 11.08 -14.01
N LYS A 60 -5.46 10.14 -14.11
CA LYS A 60 -4.61 10.05 -15.29
C LYS A 60 -5.39 9.45 -16.46
N ARG A 61 -5.23 10.05 -17.63
CA ARG A 61 -5.71 9.50 -18.91
C ARG A 61 -4.57 9.47 -19.90
N ALA A 62 -4.28 8.30 -20.45
CA ALA A 62 -3.39 8.18 -21.60
C ALA A 62 -4.23 8.04 -22.87
N GLU A 63 -3.85 8.77 -23.91
CA GLU A 63 -4.49 8.64 -25.24
C GLU A 63 -4.10 7.32 -25.91
N LYS A 64 -2.87 6.86 -25.68
CA LYS A 64 -2.35 5.60 -26.22
C LYS A 64 -2.59 4.46 -25.24
N PRO A 65 -2.99 3.27 -25.73
CA PRO A 65 -3.07 2.08 -24.90
C PRO A 65 -1.68 1.69 -24.38
N ILE A 66 -1.67 0.92 -23.29
CA ILE A 66 -0.48 0.31 -22.72
C ILE A 66 0.12 -0.66 -23.75
N ASP A 67 1.39 -0.43 -24.08
CA ASP A 67 2.18 -1.32 -24.94
C ASP A 67 2.62 -2.56 -24.14
N ILE A 68 1.76 -3.57 -24.11
CA ILE A 68 1.97 -4.81 -23.35
C ILE A 68 3.20 -5.61 -23.80
N ARG A 69 3.70 -5.42 -25.02
CA ARG A 69 4.90 -6.12 -25.51
C ARG A 69 6.15 -5.71 -24.73
N LYS A 70 6.19 -4.45 -24.24
CA LYS A 70 7.27 -3.95 -23.38
C LYS A 70 7.22 -4.50 -21.96
N LEU A 71 6.11 -5.13 -21.58
CA LEU A 71 5.83 -5.62 -20.23
C LEU A 71 6.13 -7.12 -20.09
N ALA A 72 6.24 -7.85 -21.19
CA ALA A 72 6.50 -9.28 -21.18
C ALA A 72 7.78 -9.63 -20.40
N GLY A 73 7.67 -10.55 -19.44
CA GLY A 73 8.76 -10.97 -18.56
C GLY A 73 9.18 -9.92 -17.51
N LYS A 74 8.43 -8.82 -17.36
CA LYS A 74 8.75 -7.73 -16.42
C LYS A 74 7.92 -7.82 -15.14
N ARG A 75 8.43 -7.20 -14.08
CA ARG A 75 7.73 -7.04 -12.80
C ARG A 75 7.12 -5.65 -12.72
N ILE A 76 5.82 -5.62 -12.47
CA ILE A 76 5.00 -4.41 -12.47
C ILE A 76 4.34 -4.27 -11.11
N VAL A 77 4.46 -3.07 -10.53
CA VAL A 77 3.66 -2.70 -9.36
C VAL A 77 2.57 -1.72 -9.80
N ILE A 78 1.31 -2.09 -9.56
CA ILE A 78 0.18 -1.18 -9.68
C ILE A 78 0.02 -0.46 -8.34
N SER A 79 0.18 0.86 -8.43
CA SER A 79 -0.02 1.83 -7.35
C SER A 79 1.02 1.80 -6.23
N SER A 80 2.15 2.48 -6.47
CA SER A 80 3.17 2.74 -5.46
C SER A 80 2.98 4.09 -4.75
N VAL A 81 2.39 5.10 -5.39
CA VAL A 81 2.27 6.46 -4.81
C VAL A 81 0.84 6.99 -4.77
N THR A 82 -0.13 6.08 -4.82
CA THR A 82 -1.57 6.34 -4.68
C THR A 82 -2.25 5.05 -4.22
N ASP A 83 -3.58 5.03 -4.15
CA ASP A 83 -4.36 3.80 -4.03
C ASP A 83 -5.20 3.59 -5.31
N PRO A 84 -5.09 2.43 -5.98
CA PRO A 84 -5.74 2.21 -7.26
C PRO A 84 -7.24 1.94 -7.10
N TYR A 85 -7.70 1.63 -5.88
CA TYR A 85 -9.08 1.33 -5.54
C TYR A 85 -9.65 2.30 -4.50
N ASN A 86 -9.14 3.53 -4.50
CA ASN A 86 -9.72 4.61 -3.72
C ASN A 86 -11.20 4.88 -4.08
N ALA A 87 -11.93 5.61 -3.25
CA ALA A 87 -13.38 5.80 -3.40
C ALA A 87 -13.85 6.31 -4.78
N PHE A 88 -13.00 7.06 -5.50
CA PHE A 88 -13.34 7.60 -6.82
C PHE A 88 -13.16 6.59 -7.96
N GLU A 89 -12.43 5.49 -7.74
CA GLU A 89 -12.30 4.39 -8.71
C GLU A 89 -13.66 3.75 -9.03
N LYS A 90 -14.67 3.87 -8.14
CA LYS A 90 -16.05 3.47 -8.42
C LYS A 90 -16.64 4.17 -9.65
N ARG A 91 -16.25 5.43 -9.87
CA ARG A 91 -16.75 6.28 -10.96
C ARG A 91 -15.80 6.27 -12.15
N TYR A 92 -14.49 6.41 -11.93
CA TYR A 92 -13.56 6.65 -13.03
C TYR A 92 -13.02 5.37 -13.67
N GLN A 93 -13.02 4.24 -12.94
CA GLN A 93 -12.65 2.92 -13.46
C GLN A 93 -11.27 2.87 -14.16
N VAL A 94 -10.32 3.74 -13.77
CA VAL A 94 -9.00 3.82 -14.41
C VAL A 94 -8.22 2.53 -14.16
N THR A 95 -8.26 2.02 -12.93
CA THR A 95 -7.60 0.75 -12.59
C THR A 95 -8.24 -0.41 -13.33
N ARG A 96 -9.57 -0.45 -13.40
CA ARG A 96 -10.28 -1.48 -14.18
C ARG A 96 -9.81 -1.48 -15.63
N HIS A 97 -9.78 -0.32 -16.27
CA HIS A 97 -9.35 -0.19 -17.65
C HIS A 97 -7.88 -0.60 -17.85
N ILE A 98 -7.01 -0.30 -16.89
CA ILE A 98 -5.63 -0.81 -16.89
C ILE A 98 -5.62 -2.34 -16.85
N LEU A 99 -6.40 -2.98 -15.96
CA LEU A 99 -6.46 -4.43 -15.86
C LEU A 99 -6.99 -5.09 -17.14
N GLU A 100 -7.97 -4.49 -17.80
CA GLU A 100 -8.49 -4.94 -19.10
C GLU A 100 -7.40 -4.93 -20.18
N GLN A 101 -6.54 -3.90 -20.20
CA GLN A 101 -5.43 -3.84 -21.15
C GLN A 101 -4.31 -4.83 -20.83
N LEU A 102 -4.14 -5.24 -19.58
CA LEU A 102 -3.02 -6.09 -19.13
C LEU A 102 -3.24 -7.60 -19.30
N GLN A 103 -4.40 -8.05 -19.78
CA GLN A 103 -4.79 -9.48 -19.79
C GLN A 103 -3.77 -10.40 -20.48
N ASN A 104 -3.04 -9.93 -21.50
CA ASN A 104 -2.03 -10.70 -22.23
C ASN A 104 -0.62 -10.09 -22.12
N ALA A 105 -0.33 -9.41 -21.01
CA ALA A 105 0.97 -8.73 -20.83
C ALA A 105 2.13 -9.68 -20.51
N HIS A 106 1.86 -10.94 -20.15
CA HIS A 106 2.88 -11.93 -19.73
C HIS A 106 3.88 -11.35 -18.70
N ALA A 107 3.35 -10.57 -17.76
CA ALA A 107 4.10 -9.83 -16.75
C ALA A 107 3.75 -10.31 -15.35
N ALA A 108 4.70 -10.20 -14.42
CA ALA A 108 4.45 -10.40 -13.00
C ALA A 108 3.84 -9.11 -12.41
N ILE A 109 2.55 -9.13 -12.07
CA ILE A 109 1.81 -7.93 -11.63
C ILE A 109 1.54 -8.01 -10.13
N THR A 110 1.93 -7.00 -9.38
CA THR A 110 1.56 -6.84 -7.96
C THR A 110 0.67 -5.61 -7.81
N ILE A 111 -0.54 -5.78 -7.27
CA ILE A 111 -1.47 -4.68 -7.01
C ILE A 111 -1.47 -4.38 -5.52
N ILE A 112 -1.22 -3.12 -5.13
CA ILE A 112 -1.18 -2.71 -3.72
C ILE A 112 -2.38 -1.82 -3.43
N THR A 113 -3.19 -2.14 -2.41
CA THR A 113 -4.34 -1.32 -2.01
C THR A 113 -4.70 -1.50 -0.54
N LYS A 114 -5.44 -0.54 0.01
CA LYS A 114 -6.15 -0.62 1.31
C LYS A 114 -7.64 -0.92 1.15
N SER A 115 -8.14 -1.05 -0.08
CA SER A 115 -9.55 -0.99 -0.38
C SER A 115 -10.15 -2.33 -0.77
N ASP A 116 -11.32 -2.63 -0.22
CA ASP A 116 -12.15 -3.78 -0.59
C ASP A 116 -12.84 -3.61 -1.95
N LEU A 117 -12.80 -2.41 -2.56
CA LEU A 117 -13.31 -2.17 -3.90
C LEU A 117 -12.59 -3.01 -4.97
N ILE A 118 -11.37 -3.49 -4.68
CA ILE A 118 -10.64 -4.42 -5.54
C ILE A 118 -11.45 -5.67 -5.92
N LEU A 119 -12.37 -6.09 -5.05
CA LEU A 119 -13.23 -7.25 -5.29
C LEU A 119 -14.18 -7.07 -6.50
N ARG A 120 -14.43 -5.83 -6.93
CA ARG A 120 -15.21 -5.55 -8.16
C ARG A 120 -14.53 -6.14 -9.40
N ASP A 121 -13.21 -6.15 -9.41
CA ASP A 121 -12.40 -6.55 -10.58
C ASP A 121 -11.69 -7.89 -10.34
N ILE A 122 -12.21 -8.70 -9.41
CA ILE A 122 -11.64 -10.01 -9.05
C ILE A 122 -11.54 -10.95 -10.26
N ASP A 123 -12.49 -10.87 -11.18
CA ASP A 123 -12.52 -11.65 -12.42
C ASP A 123 -11.42 -11.21 -13.41
N LEU A 124 -11.08 -9.92 -13.46
CA LEU A 124 -10.01 -9.40 -14.30
C LEU A 124 -8.64 -9.77 -13.72
N ILE A 125 -8.51 -9.71 -12.39
CA ILE A 125 -7.27 -10.06 -11.69
C ILE A 125 -7.01 -11.57 -11.80
N GLY A 126 -8.04 -12.41 -11.62
CA GLY A 126 -7.92 -13.87 -11.69
C GLY A 126 -7.51 -14.40 -13.08
N ARG A 127 -7.74 -13.61 -14.15
CA ARG A 127 -7.30 -13.93 -15.51
C ARG A 127 -5.86 -13.55 -15.83
N LEU A 128 -5.20 -12.76 -14.97
CA LEU A 128 -3.79 -12.40 -15.15
C LEU A 128 -2.88 -13.57 -14.76
N GLU A 129 -2.02 -13.99 -15.67
CA GLU A 129 -1.13 -15.16 -15.53
C GLU A 129 -0.30 -15.16 -14.23
N ASN A 130 0.28 -14.01 -13.85
CA ASN A 130 1.20 -13.90 -12.72
C ASN A 130 0.85 -12.70 -11.83
N ALA A 131 -0.42 -12.59 -11.43
CA ALA A 131 -0.88 -11.55 -10.50
C ALA A 131 -0.70 -11.93 -9.02
N LYS A 132 -0.43 -10.92 -8.20
CA LYS A 132 -0.52 -10.93 -6.74
C LYS A 132 -1.26 -9.69 -6.26
N VAL A 133 -2.01 -9.80 -5.18
CA VAL A 133 -2.67 -8.65 -4.54
C VAL A 133 -2.15 -8.49 -3.11
N ALA A 134 -1.63 -7.30 -2.81
CA ALA A 134 -1.21 -6.89 -1.48
C ALA A 134 -2.25 -5.96 -0.84
N ILE A 135 -2.85 -6.42 0.26
CA ILE A 135 -3.75 -5.60 1.08
C ILE A 135 -2.96 -5.01 2.24
N SER A 136 -2.93 -3.68 2.35
CA SER A 136 -2.24 -3.03 3.47
C SER A 136 -3.09 -2.98 4.74
N LEU A 137 -2.55 -3.48 5.85
CA LEU A 137 -3.19 -3.47 7.17
C LEU A 137 -2.13 -3.38 8.27
N ASN A 138 -2.27 -2.40 9.18
CA ASN A 138 -1.29 -2.15 10.25
C ASN A 138 -1.88 -2.32 11.67
N SER A 139 -3.18 -2.52 11.80
CA SER A 139 -3.85 -2.74 13.09
C SER A 139 -5.22 -3.40 12.87
N LEU A 140 -5.62 -4.26 13.80
CA LEU A 140 -6.98 -4.81 13.90
C LEU A 140 -7.93 -3.87 14.67
N ASP A 141 -7.39 -2.89 15.42
CA ASP A 141 -8.16 -1.90 16.15
C ASP A 141 -8.53 -0.71 15.24
N ASP A 142 -9.83 -0.49 15.03
CA ASP A 142 -10.35 0.61 14.21
C ASP A 142 -9.97 2.00 14.76
N THR A 143 -9.60 2.11 16.03
CA THR A 143 -9.09 3.36 16.63
C THR A 143 -7.83 3.83 15.94
N PHE A 144 -6.92 2.90 15.57
CA PHE A 144 -5.75 3.24 14.77
C PHE A 144 -6.15 3.82 13.42
N ARG A 145 -7.06 3.15 12.70
CA ARG A 145 -7.54 3.61 11.39
C ARG A 145 -8.20 4.99 11.50
N ARG A 146 -9.08 5.23 12.48
CA ARG A 146 -9.70 6.55 12.71
C ARG A 146 -8.67 7.67 12.87
N ARG A 147 -7.55 7.38 13.54
CA ARG A 147 -6.51 8.36 13.87
C ARG A 147 -5.46 8.53 12.75
N PHE A 148 -5.09 7.46 12.05
CA PHE A 148 -3.95 7.43 11.12
C PHE A 148 -4.35 7.21 9.66
N GLU A 149 -5.53 6.66 9.38
CA GLU A 149 -6.03 6.28 8.05
C GLU A 149 -7.53 6.63 7.90
N PRO A 150 -7.94 7.87 8.21
CA PRO A 150 -9.32 8.21 8.58
C PRO A 150 -10.36 7.92 7.49
N ARG A 151 -9.94 7.87 6.22
CA ARG A 151 -10.81 7.63 5.06
C ARG A 151 -10.55 6.28 4.37
N ALA A 152 -9.67 5.45 4.90
CA ALA A 152 -9.47 4.08 4.42
C ALA A 152 -10.55 3.14 5.01
N PRO A 153 -10.87 1.99 4.37
CA PRO A 153 -11.75 0.97 4.95
C PRO A 153 -11.22 0.40 6.26
N ASP A 154 -12.10 -0.13 7.11
CA ASP A 154 -11.71 -0.79 8.36
C ASP A 154 -11.01 -2.14 8.15
N ALA A 155 -10.41 -2.65 9.23
CA ALA A 155 -9.66 -3.91 9.22
C ALA A 155 -10.52 -5.09 8.78
N SER A 156 -11.79 -5.14 9.20
CA SER A 156 -12.70 -6.24 8.86
C SER A 156 -12.97 -6.31 7.36
N ARG A 157 -13.17 -5.15 6.72
CA ARG A 157 -13.36 -5.06 5.26
C ARG A 157 -12.09 -5.44 4.50
N ARG A 158 -10.93 -5.03 4.98
CA ARG A 158 -9.63 -5.39 4.37
C ARG A 158 -9.34 -6.89 4.47
N LEU A 159 -9.56 -7.48 5.65
CA LEU A 159 -9.40 -8.93 5.85
C LEU A 159 -10.43 -9.74 5.05
N SER A 160 -11.67 -9.27 4.96
CA SER A 160 -12.70 -9.88 4.12
C SER A 160 -12.30 -9.86 2.64
N ALA A 161 -11.77 -8.74 2.15
CA ALA A 161 -11.24 -8.66 0.79
C ALA A 161 -10.07 -9.60 0.55
N LEU A 162 -9.11 -9.64 1.48
CA LEU A 162 -7.98 -10.58 1.41
C LEU A 162 -8.46 -12.03 1.34
N ARG A 163 -9.41 -12.41 2.19
CA ARG A 163 -10.02 -13.75 2.20
C ARG A 163 -10.69 -14.10 0.87
N ARG A 164 -11.54 -13.21 0.35
CA ARG A 164 -12.25 -13.45 -0.92
C ARG A 164 -11.31 -13.54 -2.13
N LEU A 165 -10.21 -12.79 -2.12
CA LEU A 165 -9.17 -12.90 -3.15
C LEU A 165 -8.48 -14.27 -3.07
N HIS A 166 -8.15 -14.73 -1.86
CA HIS A 166 -7.55 -16.04 -1.65
C HIS A 166 -8.48 -17.18 -2.09
N GLU A 167 -9.75 -17.13 -1.71
CA GLU A 167 -10.79 -18.09 -2.12
C GLU A 167 -10.97 -18.15 -3.65
N ALA A 168 -10.73 -17.04 -4.35
CA ALA A 168 -10.73 -16.99 -5.82
C ALA A 168 -9.43 -17.49 -6.47
N GLY A 169 -8.49 -18.04 -5.69
CA GLY A 169 -7.20 -18.56 -6.18
C GLY A 169 -6.16 -17.47 -6.50
N ILE A 170 -6.42 -16.20 -6.18
CA ILE A 170 -5.46 -15.11 -6.38
C ILE A 170 -4.42 -15.17 -5.27
N ARG A 171 -3.13 -15.07 -5.62
CA ARG A 171 -2.05 -15.02 -4.62
C ARG A 171 -2.17 -13.73 -3.80
N THR A 172 -2.40 -13.91 -2.50
CA THR A 172 -2.63 -12.83 -1.55
C THR A 172 -1.37 -12.51 -0.73
N ILE A 173 -1.17 -11.22 -0.50
CA ILE A 173 -0.17 -10.68 0.40
C ILE A 173 -0.89 -9.81 1.45
N LEU A 174 -0.61 -10.00 2.73
CA LEU A 174 -0.92 -8.99 3.74
C LEU A 174 0.32 -8.14 3.96
N PHE A 175 0.20 -6.83 3.72
CA PHE A 175 1.32 -5.91 3.75
C PHE A 175 1.23 -4.96 4.96
N MET A 176 2.02 -5.23 5.99
CA MET A 176 2.21 -4.32 7.14
C MET A 176 3.25 -3.25 6.78
N SER A 177 2.82 -2.26 5.99
CA SER A 177 3.60 -1.09 5.60
C SER A 177 2.85 0.21 5.93
N PRO A 178 3.39 1.04 6.85
CA PRO A 178 4.50 0.77 7.75
C PRO A 178 4.04 0.12 9.08
N ILE A 179 4.90 -0.70 9.69
CA ILE A 179 4.75 -1.09 11.09
C ILE A 179 4.94 0.13 11.99
N PHE A 180 3.99 0.39 12.89
CA PHE A 180 4.09 1.45 13.90
C PHE A 180 4.66 0.91 15.23
N PRO A 181 5.83 1.40 15.69
CA PRO A 181 6.43 0.99 16.95
C PRO A 181 5.51 1.12 18.16
N GLY A 182 5.33 0.03 18.90
CA GLY A 182 4.47 0.00 20.09
C GLY A 182 2.96 0.02 19.81
N ILE A 183 2.54 0.07 18.54
CA ILE A 183 1.13 0.15 18.14
C ILE A 183 0.72 -1.05 17.28
N THR A 184 1.48 -1.36 16.22
CA THR A 184 1.18 -2.49 15.35
C THR A 184 1.48 -3.80 16.07
N ARG A 185 0.42 -4.55 16.38
CA ARG A 185 0.49 -5.89 16.96
C ARG A 185 0.57 -6.93 15.84
N PHE A 186 1.76 -7.14 15.30
CA PHE A 186 1.95 -7.97 14.11
C PHE A 186 1.48 -9.42 14.32
N ALA A 187 1.78 -10.04 15.48
CA ALA A 187 1.39 -11.42 15.78
C ALA A 187 -0.13 -11.61 15.71
N ASP A 188 -0.90 -10.72 16.33
CA ASP A 188 -2.38 -10.75 16.26
C ASP A 188 -2.90 -10.67 14.81
N ILE A 189 -2.25 -9.87 13.95
CA ILE A 189 -2.61 -9.77 12.52
C ILE A 189 -2.30 -11.08 11.80
N LEU A 190 -1.15 -11.69 12.06
CA LEU A 190 -0.77 -12.99 11.49
C LEU A 190 -1.76 -14.08 11.91
N ASP A 191 -2.07 -14.17 13.20
CA ASP A 191 -3.02 -15.14 13.74
C ASP A 191 -4.40 -15.01 13.11
N ALA A 192 -4.88 -13.77 12.94
CA ALA A 192 -6.19 -13.49 12.37
C ALA A 192 -6.29 -13.76 10.85
N SER A 193 -5.17 -13.89 10.14
CA SER A 193 -5.15 -13.93 8.67
C SER A 193 -4.39 -15.08 8.02
N GLN A 194 -3.68 -15.91 8.80
CA GLN A 194 -2.88 -17.03 8.30
C GLN A 194 -3.64 -18.01 7.42
N ALA A 195 -4.93 -18.25 7.71
CA ALA A 195 -5.75 -19.20 6.97
C ALA A 195 -6.06 -18.77 5.52
N PHE A 196 -5.81 -17.52 5.13
CA PHE A 196 -6.16 -16.98 3.81
C PHE A 196 -5.13 -15.99 3.26
N THR A 197 -3.90 -16.06 3.76
CA THR A 197 -2.79 -15.20 3.33
C THR A 197 -1.66 -16.04 2.77
N GLY A 198 -1.31 -15.84 1.50
CA GLY A 198 -0.22 -16.58 0.87
C GLY A 198 1.18 -16.10 1.28
N GLU A 199 1.35 -14.81 1.58
CA GLU A 199 2.64 -14.23 1.90
C GLU A 199 2.48 -12.97 2.78
N TYR A 200 3.40 -12.73 3.72
CA TYR A 200 3.39 -11.54 4.58
C TYR A 200 4.54 -10.61 4.27
N TRP A 201 4.25 -9.33 4.04
CA TRP A 201 5.29 -8.33 3.82
C TRP A 201 5.32 -7.32 4.96
N PHE A 202 6.51 -6.92 5.36
CA PHE A 202 6.74 -6.03 6.49
C PHE A 202 7.67 -4.89 6.10
N GLU A 203 7.32 -3.66 6.44
CA GLU A 203 8.15 -2.48 6.21
C GLU A 203 8.21 -1.63 7.48
N ASN A 204 9.38 -1.07 7.78
CA ASN A 204 9.54 -0.18 8.93
C ASN A 204 8.95 1.19 8.63
N LEU A 205 8.41 1.85 9.66
CA LEU A 205 8.00 3.25 9.55
C LEU A 205 9.22 4.13 9.28
N ASN A 206 9.33 4.60 8.05
CA ASN A 206 10.33 5.57 7.62
C ASN A 206 9.76 7.00 7.83
N LEU A 207 10.45 7.81 8.62
CA LEU A 207 10.10 9.21 8.87
C LEU A 207 11.10 10.20 8.25
N ASP A 208 11.97 9.76 7.35
CA ASP A 208 12.82 10.64 6.53
C ASP A 208 12.05 11.19 5.32
N ASN A 209 10.85 11.69 5.58
CA ASN A 209 9.93 12.21 4.57
C ASN A 209 9.01 13.30 5.13
N MET A 210 8.13 13.81 4.26
CA MET A 210 7.22 14.92 4.58
C MET A 210 6.18 14.59 5.66
N ALA A 211 5.95 13.30 5.95
CA ALA A 211 5.00 12.87 6.97
C ALA A 211 5.54 12.94 8.41
N ARG A 212 6.85 13.13 8.62
CA ARG A 212 7.53 13.13 9.93
C ARG A 212 6.76 13.94 10.99
N ASN A 213 6.49 15.20 10.71
CA ASN A 213 5.88 16.12 11.67
C ASN A 213 4.42 15.75 11.98
N ARG A 214 3.66 15.25 10.99
CA ARG A 214 2.29 14.80 11.20
C ARG A 214 2.25 13.53 12.03
N VAL A 215 3.15 12.57 11.77
CA VAL A 215 3.27 11.36 12.58
C VAL A 215 3.67 11.70 14.01
N ALA A 216 4.70 12.54 14.21
CA ALA A 216 5.12 12.96 15.54
C ALA A 216 3.99 13.64 16.32
N ARG A 217 3.22 14.54 15.67
CA ARG A 217 2.04 15.18 16.27
C ARG A 217 0.97 14.15 16.64
N ALA A 218 0.65 13.22 15.73
CA ALA A 218 -0.36 12.20 15.97
C ALA A 218 0.05 11.25 17.11
N ILE A 219 1.32 10.85 17.19
CA ILE A 219 1.85 10.07 18.32
C ILE A 219 1.72 10.87 19.62
N GLY A 220 2.17 12.12 19.66
CA GLY A 220 2.06 12.95 20.87
C GLY A 220 0.62 13.17 21.34
N GLN A 221 -0.34 13.25 20.41
CA GLN A 221 -1.75 13.44 20.72
C GLN A 221 -2.45 12.16 21.16
N TYR A 222 -2.19 11.03 20.51
CA TYR A 222 -2.98 9.82 20.64
C TYR A 222 -2.31 8.68 21.41
N TYR A 223 -0.98 8.72 21.52
CA TYR A 223 -0.11 7.76 22.20
C TYR A 223 1.04 8.49 22.92
N PRO A 224 0.76 9.44 23.83
CA PRO A 224 1.79 10.25 24.49
C PRO A 224 2.84 9.39 25.24
N GLU A 225 2.44 8.22 25.72
CA GLU A 225 3.30 7.24 26.37
C GLU A 225 4.38 6.66 25.43
N LEU A 226 4.15 6.68 24.12
CA LEU A 226 5.11 6.19 23.12
C LEU A 226 6.08 7.27 22.63
N VAL A 227 5.89 8.54 23.02
CA VAL A 227 6.79 9.64 22.60
C VAL A 227 8.26 9.38 22.93
N PRO A 228 8.64 8.83 24.10
CA PRO A 228 10.04 8.48 24.39
C PRO A 228 10.59 7.46 23.41
N LEU A 229 9.84 6.41 23.07
CA LEU A 229 10.25 5.39 22.10
C LEU A 229 10.52 6.03 20.72
N TYR A 230 9.58 6.84 20.22
CA TYR A 230 9.74 7.48 18.92
C TYR A 230 10.92 8.47 18.91
N ARG A 231 11.22 9.14 20.02
CA ARG A 231 12.41 9.98 20.16
C ARG A 231 13.68 9.15 19.99
N THR A 232 13.77 8.01 20.67
CA THR A 232 14.94 7.13 20.56
C THR A 232 15.13 6.59 19.14
N LEU A 233 14.04 6.17 18.48
CA LEU A 233 14.11 5.64 17.12
C LEU A 233 14.53 6.69 16.06
N TYR A 234 13.98 7.90 16.14
CA TYR A 234 14.07 8.87 15.02
C TYR A 234 14.89 10.12 15.31
N ARG A 235 15.17 10.43 16.58
CA ARG A 235 16.04 11.55 16.97
C ARG A 235 17.42 11.05 17.39
N GLU A 236 17.49 9.97 18.15
CA GLU A 236 18.75 9.36 18.59
C GLU A 236 19.28 8.35 17.56
N GLY A 237 18.44 7.91 16.62
CA GLY A 237 18.83 7.01 15.54
C GLY A 237 19.05 5.57 15.99
N ASP A 238 18.42 5.15 17.10
CA ASP A 238 18.57 3.80 17.61
C ASP A 238 17.91 2.77 16.67
N ARG A 239 18.75 1.94 16.06
CA ARG A 239 18.34 0.86 15.15
C ARG A 239 18.15 -0.48 15.84
N THR A 240 18.58 -0.62 17.10
CA THR A 240 18.54 -1.90 17.82
C THR A 240 17.11 -2.41 17.98
N TRP A 241 16.17 -1.49 18.22
CA TRP A 241 14.75 -1.82 18.30
C TRP A 241 14.21 -2.40 16.99
N TRP A 242 14.50 -1.76 15.84
CA TRP A 242 14.08 -2.27 14.52
C TRP A 242 14.72 -3.62 14.19
N LYS A 243 16.01 -3.79 14.52
CA LYS A 243 16.72 -5.08 14.34
C LYS A 243 16.14 -6.18 15.22
N ARG A 244 15.70 -5.86 16.44
CA ARG A 244 15.03 -6.82 17.33
C ARG A 244 13.66 -7.19 16.77
N LEU A 245 12.82 -6.20 16.43
CA LEU A 245 11.51 -6.45 15.85
C LEU A 245 11.59 -7.29 14.56
N ALA A 246 12.55 -7.00 13.68
CA ALA A 246 12.78 -7.80 12.47
C ALA A 246 13.04 -9.27 12.81
N ARG A 247 13.93 -9.55 13.79
CA ARG A 247 14.21 -10.92 14.24
C ARG A 247 12.99 -11.58 14.87
N ASP A 248 12.19 -10.85 15.65
CA ASP A 248 10.99 -11.37 16.29
C ASP A 248 9.95 -11.80 15.24
N ILE A 249 9.70 -10.93 14.24
CA ILE A 249 8.82 -11.22 13.10
C ILE A 249 9.30 -12.45 12.32
N GLU A 250 10.59 -12.48 11.97
CA GLU A 250 11.17 -13.59 11.21
C GLU A 250 11.09 -14.91 11.97
N THR A 251 11.36 -14.88 13.28
CA THR A 251 11.30 -16.07 14.13
C THR A 251 9.87 -16.59 14.20
N HIS A 252 8.90 -15.72 14.45
CA HIS A 252 7.49 -16.08 14.49
C HIS A 252 7.03 -16.66 13.14
N CYS A 253 7.31 -16.00 12.02
CA CYS A 253 6.91 -16.51 10.70
C CYS A 253 7.55 -17.89 10.40
N ARG A 254 8.83 -18.10 10.73
CA ARG A 254 9.50 -19.39 10.53
C ARG A 254 8.91 -20.50 11.41
N GLN A 255 8.61 -20.20 12.68
CA GLN A 255 8.00 -21.17 13.60
C GLN A 255 6.61 -21.64 13.14
N HIS A 256 5.85 -20.75 12.50
CA HIS A 256 4.51 -21.05 11.98
C HIS A 256 4.50 -21.43 10.49
N GLY A 257 5.65 -21.60 9.84
CA GLY A 257 5.75 -21.99 8.43
C GLY A 257 5.16 -20.96 7.45
N MET A 258 5.09 -19.70 7.84
CA MET A 258 4.51 -18.62 7.02
C MET A 258 5.53 -18.11 5.99
N ALA A 259 5.11 -17.93 4.74
CA ALA A 259 5.94 -17.26 3.74
C ALA A 259 5.96 -15.74 4.00
N PHE A 260 7.14 -15.12 3.98
CA PHE A 260 7.25 -13.70 4.28
C PHE A 260 8.39 -12.99 3.53
N ARG A 261 8.31 -11.65 3.49
CA ARG A 261 9.41 -10.75 3.12
C ARG A 261 9.55 -9.64 4.14
N ASN A 262 10.76 -9.51 4.67
CA ASN A 262 11.14 -8.39 5.49
C ASN A 262 11.77 -7.31 4.60
N LEU A 263 11.10 -6.17 4.46
CA LEU A 263 11.51 -5.03 3.63
C LEU A 263 12.06 -3.88 4.48
N PHE A 264 12.43 -4.14 5.73
CA PHE A 264 12.98 -3.12 6.61
C PHE A 264 14.22 -2.49 5.97
N HIS A 265 14.26 -1.16 5.96
CA HIS A 265 15.40 -0.42 5.45
C HIS A 265 16.54 -0.42 6.48
N ASN A 266 17.76 -0.60 5.97
CA ASN A 266 19.02 -0.54 6.73
C ASN A 266 19.60 0.86 6.87
#